data_AF-A0A9P3EZ04-F1
#
_entry.id   AF-A0A9P3EZ04-F1
#
_cell.length_a   1.000
_cell.length_b   1.000
_cell.length_c   1.000
_cell.angle_alpha   90.00
_cell.angle_beta   90.00
_cell.angle_gamma   90.00
#
_symmetry.space_group_name_H-M   'P 1'
#
loop_
_entity.id
_entity.type
_entity.pdbx_description
1 polymer ?
#
loop_
_entity_poly.entity_id
_entity_poly.type
_entity_poly.pdbx_seq_one_letter_code
_entity_poly.pdbx_strand_id
1 'polypeptide(L)'
;MDSEIQYVLGLKAVRERAHRVLQLAEENRLNHFQYHPDRLRDAVQYVISIIKTSTISSRPMVAGNTLISGGVKQPEDLLKQWKSNGADELEQTRSLLDLFFVSVLLDAGAGDKYVPLKWARLALCT
;
A
#
# COMPACT_ATOMS: atom_id res chain seq x y z
N MET A 1 18.85 24.78 -3.25
CA MET A 1 17.50 24.22 -3.47
C MET A 1 16.53 25.17 -2.80
N ASP A 2 15.43 25.55 -3.47
CA ASP A 2 14.47 26.53 -2.96
C ASP A 2 13.95 26.12 -1.58
N SER A 3 13.83 27.08 -0.65
CA SER A 3 13.33 26.85 0.70
C SER A 3 11.90 26.30 0.73
N GLU A 4 11.07 26.66 -0.25
CA GLU A 4 9.72 26.13 -0.37
C GLU A 4 9.72 24.66 -0.79
N ILE A 5 10.60 24.28 -1.72
CA ILE A 5 10.77 22.88 -2.15
C ILE A 5 11.25 22.03 -0.98
N GLN A 6 12.22 22.53 -0.19
CA GLN A 6 12.70 21.85 1.01
C GLN A 6 11.59 21.67 2.06
N TYR A 7 10.72 22.65 2.22
CA TYR A 7 9.58 22.55 3.12
C TYR A 7 8.59 21.48 2.65
N VAL A 8 8.14 21.52 1.38
CA VAL A 8 7.13 20.59 0.85
C VAL A 8 7.60 19.14 0.90
N LEU A 9 8.89 18.89 0.69
CA LEU A 9 9.49 17.55 0.78
C LEU A 9 9.76 17.09 2.22
N GLY A 10 9.59 17.98 3.21
CA GLY A 10 9.87 17.69 4.61
C GLY A 10 8.71 16.98 5.34
N LEU A 11 9.05 16.15 6.32
CA LEU A 11 8.06 15.50 7.20
C LEU A 11 7.18 16.50 7.95
N LYS A 12 7.68 17.72 8.18
CA LYS A 12 6.92 18.81 8.79
C LYS A 12 5.72 19.19 7.93
N ALA A 13 5.91 19.40 6.64
CA ALA A 13 4.81 19.73 5.72
C ALA A 13 3.77 18.62 5.67
N VAL A 14 4.21 17.35 5.59
CA VAL A 14 3.28 16.19 5.61
C VAL A 14 2.41 16.20 6.87
N ARG A 15 3.00 16.38 8.06
CA ARG A 15 2.24 16.44 9.31
C ARG A 15 1.27 17.62 9.34
N GLU A 16 1.71 18.82 8.99
CA GLU A 16 0.86 20.01 9.01
C GLU A 16 -0.35 19.86 8.08
N ARG A 17 -0.14 19.32 6.87
CA ARG A 17 -1.22 19.09 5.91
C ARG A 17 -2.17 18.00 6.38
N ALA A 18 -1.67 16.91 6.95
CA ALA A 18 -2.51 15.84 7.51
C ALA A 18 -3.41 16.34 8.66
N HIS A 19 -2.86 17.13 9.58
CA HIS A 19 -3.66 17.72 10.67
C HIS A 19 -4.76 18.65 10.15
N ARG A 20 -4.49 19.42 9.09
CA ARG A 20 -5.51 20.27 8.46
C ARG A 20 -6.66 19.46 7.86
N VAL A 21 -6.37 18.31 7.26
CA VAL A 21 -7.40 17.39 6.75
C VAL A 21 -8.20 16.79 7.90
N LEU A 22 -7.53 16.39 9.00
CA LEU A 22 -8.21 15.87 10.19
C LEU A 22 -9.15 16.91 10.82
N GLN A 23 -8.73 18.17 10.92
CA GLN A 23 -9.59 19.24 11.43
C GLN A 23 -10.84 19.41 10.56
N LEU A 24 -10.70 19.41 9.24
CA LEU A 24 -11.86 19.45 8.32
C LEU A 24 -12.76 18.23 8.47
N ALA A 25 -12.17 17.07 8.80
CA ALA A 25 -12.90 15.84 9.06
C ALA A 25 -13.75 15.94 10.33
N GLU A 26 -13.18 16.46 11.42
CA GLU A 26 -13.87 16.71 12.70
C GLU A 26 -15.00 17.75 12.54
N GLU A 27 -14.81 18.74 11.67
CA GLU A 27 -15.82 19.76 11.35
C GLU A 27 -16.90 19.26 10.37
N ASN A 28 -16.86 18.00 9.91
CA ASN A 28 -17.75 17.43 8.89
C ASN A 28 -17.75 18.21 7.55
N ARG A 29 -16.58 18.74 7.14
CA ARG A 29 -16.40 19.55 5.93
C ARG A 29 -15.71 18.82 4.79
N LEU A 30 -15.68 17.50 4.84
CA LEU A 30 -15.11 16.65 3.79
C LEU A 30 -16.13 16.39 2.68
N ASN A 31 -15.67 16.37 1.43
CA ASN A 31 -16.56 16.24 0.27
C ASN A 31 -16.93 14.79 -0.07
N HIS A 32 -16.08 13.82 0.27
CA HIS A 32 -16.17 12.45 -0.27
C HIS A 32 -16.28 11.34 0.78
N PHE A 33 -15.98 11.63 2.04
CA PHE A 33 -16.07 10.65 3.13
C PHE A 33 -16.46 11.32 4.44
N GLN A 34 -17.16 10.57 5.28
CA GLN A 34 -17.55 11.01 6.62
C GLN A 34 -16.57 10.46 7.64
N TYR A 35 -16.21 11.29 8.61
CA TYR A 35 -15.36 10.89 9.71
C TYR A 35 -16.21 10.51 10.92
N HIS A 36 -16.06 9.27 11.38
CA HIS A 36 -16.74 8.75 12.56
C HIS A 36 -15.70 8.50 13.66
N PRO A 37 -15.50 9.45 14.59
CA PRO A 37 -14.48 9.32 15.63
C PRO A 37 -14.72 8.08 16.52
N ASP A 38 -15.99 7.73 16.74
CA ASP A 38 -16.40 6.58 17.55
C ASP A 38 -15.91 5.23 16.98
N ARG A 39 -15.71 5.16 15.66
CA ARG A 39 -15.25 3.96 14.95
C ARG A 39 -13.75 3.91 14.74
N LEU A 40 -13.01 4.99 15.03
CA LEU A 40 -11.57 5.06 14.80
C LEU A 40 -10.83 3.99 15.61
N ARG A 41 -11.27 3.75 16.85
CA ARG A 41 -10.67 2.73 17.71
C ARG A 41 -10.78 1.33 17.12
N ASP A 42 -11.94 0.99 16.57
CA ASP A 42 -12.19 -0.32 15.98
C ASP A 42 -11.37 -0.51 14.70
N ALA A 43 -11.28 0.53 13.87
CA ALA A 43 -10.41 0.53 12.69
C ALA A 43 -8.94 0.31 13.06
N VAL A 44 -8.46 0.97 14.13
CA VAL A 44 -7.08 0.77 14.64
C VAL A 44 -6.88 -0.67 15.13
N GLN A 45 -7.83 -1.23 15.88
CA GLN A 45 -7.72 -2.61 16.36
C GLN A 45 -7.71 -3.62 15.20
N TYR A 46 -8.51 -3.38 14.17
CA TYR A 46 -8.53 -4.18 12.96
C TYR A 46 -7.18 -4.14 12.22
N VAL A 47 -6.59 -2.96 12.05
CA VAL A 47 -5.26 -2.84 11.42
C VAL A 47 -4.19 -3.54 12.26
N ILE A 48 -4.22 -3.38 13.59
CA ILE A 48 -3.29 -4.05 14.50
C ILE A 48 -3.45 -5.58 14.41
N SER A 49 -4.67 -6.10 14.32
CA SER A 49 -4.90 -7.54 14.19
C SER A 49 -4.32 -8.07 12.90
N ILE A 50 -4.49 -7.37 11.77
CA ILE A 50 -3.85 -7.72 10.49
C ILE A 50 -2.33 -7.75 10.64
N ILE A 51 -1.71 -6.70 11.20
CA ILE A 51 -0.25 -6.62 11.34
C ILE A 51 0.28 -7.78 12.21
N LYS A 52 -0.43 -8.13 13.28
CA LYS A 52 -0.04 -9.23 14.18
C LYS A 52 -0.26 -10.61 13.57
N THR A 53 -1.32 -10.79 12.78
CA THR A 53 -1.66 -12.06 12.14
C THR A 53 -0.84 -12.28 10.87
N SER A 54 -0.44 -11.22 10.16
CA SER A 54 0.57 -11.31 9.13
C SER A 54 1.89 -11.66 9.82
N THR A 55 2.30 -12.92 9.73
CA THR A 55 3.66 -13.31 10.06
C THR A 55 4.58 -12.52 9.14
N ILE A 56 5.10 -11.39 9.62
CA ILE A 56 6.22 -10.70 8.98
C ILE A 56 7.42 -11.63 9.19
N SER A 57 7.49 -12.69 8.38
CA SER A 57 8.75 -13.28 7.98
C SER A 57 9.51 -12.15 7.31
N SER A 58 10.33 -11.43 8.08
CA SER A 58 11.53 -10.62 7.74
C SER A 58 11.63 -9.94 6.37
N ARG A 59 10.55 -9.78 5.64
CA ARG A 59 10.45 -9.19 4.32
C ARG A 59 9.77 -7.84 4.53
N PRO A 60 10.43 -6.74 4.15
CA PRO A 60 9.83 -5.42 4.26
C PRO A 60 8.49 -5.44 3.53
N MET A 61 7.40 -5.11 4.24
CA MET A 61 6.12 -4.79 3.62
C MET A 61 6.30 -3.52 2.79
N VAL A 62 6.86 -3.64 1.60
CA VAL A 62 6.76 -2.59 0.58
C VAL A 62 5.75 -3.09 -0.42
N ALA A 63 4.51 -2.64 -0.27
CA ALA A 63 3.51 -2.46 -1.33
C ALA A 63 3.67 -3.35 -2.58
N GLY A 64 3.65 -4.68 -2.41
CA GLY A 64 3.86 -5.62 -3.53
C GLY A 64 3.12 -6.94 -3.44
N ASN A 65 2.25 -7.13 -2.45
CA ASN A 65 1.44 -8.34 -2.32
C ASN A 65 0.11 -8.25 -3.10
N THR A 66 -0.24 -7.10 -3.68
CA THR A 66 -1.49 -6.91 -4.43
C THR A 66 -1.52 -7.58 -5.80
N LEU A 67 -0.37 -7.88 -6.43
CA LEU A 67 -0.32 -8.70 -7.66
C LEU A 67 -0.41 -10.21 -7.41
N ILE A 68 -0.10 -10.67 -6.20
CA ILE A 68 -0.03 -12.10 -5.85
C ILE A 68 -1.43 -12.66 -5.48
N SER A 69 -2.43 -11.79 -5.32
CA SER A 69 -3.79 -12.19 -4.92
C SER A 69 -4.68 -12.72 -6.07
N GLY A 70 -4.16 -12.80 -7.30
CA GLY A 70 -4.90 -13.19 -8.51
C GLY A 70 -4.67 -14.61 -9.02
N GLY A 71 -4.10 -15.52 -8.23
CA GLY A 71 -3.73 -16.87 -8.68
C GLY A 71 -2.40 -16.95 -9.45
N VAL A 72 -1.59 -15.90 -9.36
CA VAL A 72 -0.22 -15.88 -9.90
C VAL A 72 0.70 -16.58 -8.90
N LYS A 73 1.57 -17.45 -9.44
CA LYS A 73 2.61 -18.19 -8.71
C LYS A 73 3.37 -17.27 -7.76
N GLN A 74 3.67 -17.74 -6.53
CA GLN A 74 4.45 -16.93 -5.59
C GLN A 74 5.82 -16.59 -6.20
N PRO A 75 6.48 -15.47 -5.79
CA PRO A 75 7.81 -15.10 -6.29
C PRO A 75 8.83 -16.26 -6.20
N GLU A 76 8.69 -17.11 -5.18
CA GLU A 76 9.50 -18.30 -4.95
C GLU A 76 9.32 -19.37 -6.05
N ASP A 77 8.12 -19.51 -6.62
CA ASP A 77 7.82 -20.43 -7.71
C ASP A 77 8.30 -19.89 -9.06
N LEU A 78 8.25 -18.57 -9.26
CA LEU A 78 8.82 -17.90 -10.44
C LEU A 78 10.34 -18.06 -10.46
N LEU A 79 11.01 -17.87 -9.33
CA LEU A 79 12.45 -18.10 -9.20
C LEU A 79 12.83 -19.54 -9.54
N LYS A 80 12.09 -20.54 -9.03
CA LYS A 80 12.31 -21.95 -9.37
C LYS A 80 12.13 -22.20 -10.87
N GLN A 81 11.11 -21.61 -11.50
CA GLN A 81 10.84 -21.76 -12.92
C GLN A 81 11.91 -21.09 -13.80
N TRP A 82 12.39 -19.91 -13.44
CA TRP A 82 13.45 -19.23 -14.18
C TRP A 82 14.78 -19.97 -14.07
N LYS A 83 15.08 -20.48 -12.87
CA LYS A 83 16.25 -21.34 -12.66
C LYS A 83 16.18 -22.62 -13.50
N SER A 84 15.01 -23.27 -13.59
CA SER A 84 14.83 -24.44 -14.46
C SER A 84 14.94 -24.13 -15.96
N ASN A 85 14.65 -22.90 -16.36
CA ASN A 85 14.76 -22.42 -17.73
C ASN A 85 16.19 -21.94 -18.08
N GLY A 86 17.14 -22.08 -17.16
CA GLY A 86 18.55 -21.70 -17.38
C GLY A 86 18.85 -20.21 -17.18
N ALA A 87 17.99 -19.46 -16.49
CA ALA A 87 18.26 -18.06 -16.17
C ALA A 87 19.38 -17.93 -15.12
N ASP A 88 20.37 -17.09 -15.40
CA ASP A 88 21.43 -16.74 -14.46
C ASP A 88 20.90 -15.93 -13.26
N GLU A 89 21.62 -15.92 -12.14
CA GLU A 89 21.23 -15.21 -10.91
C GLU A 89 21.03 -13.71 -11.14
N LEU A 90 21.82 -13.14 -12.05
CA LEU A 90 21.72 -11.74 -12.43
C LEU A 90 20.39 -11.45 -13.16
N GLU A 91 19.98 -12.34 -14.05
CA GLU A 91 18.73 -12.20 -14.82
C GLU A 91 17.50 -12.45 -13.94
N GLN A 92 17.60 -13.37 -12.98
CA GLN A 92 16.57 -13.58 -11.96
C GLN A 92 16.37 -12.33 -11.10
N THR A 93 17.45 -11.65 -10.72
CA THR A 93 17.41 -10.43 -9.91
C THR A 93 16.79 -9.26 -10.68
N ARG A 94 17.15 -9.08 -11.96
CA ARG A 94 16.53 -8.08 -12.85
C ARG A 94 15.02 -8.31 -12.99
N SER A 95 14.64 -9.54 -13.28
CA SER A 95 13.23 -9.92 -13.45
C SER A 95 12.40 -9.70 -12.18
N LEU A 96 12.98 -9.96 -11.00
CA LEU A 96 12.35 -9.65 -9.72
C LEU A 96 12.21 -8.14 -9.49
N LEU A 97 13.24 -7.35 -9.82
CA LEU A 97 13.19 -5.89 -9.71
C LEU A 97 12.11 -5.31 -10.63
N ASP A 98 12.06 -5.75 -11.89
CA ASP A 98 11.06 -5.31 -12.85
C ASP A 98 9.64 -5.66 -12.38
N LEU A 99 9.44 -6.90 -11.90
CA LEU A 99 8.17 -7.33 -11.33
C LEU A 99 7.77 -6.47 -10.12
N PHE A 100 8.72 -6.16 -9.24
CA PHE A 100 8.50 -5.31 -8.07
C PHE A 100 8.17 -3.85 -8.45
N PHE A 101 8.87 -3.27 -9.42
CA PHE A 101 8.60 -1.90 -9.88
C PHE A 101 7.22 -1.79 -10.53
N VAL A 102 6.87 -2.70 -11.43
CA VAL A 102 5.54 -2.75 -12.07
C VAL A 102 4.45 -2.94 -11.01
N SER A 103 4.73 -3.77 -10.00
CA SER A 103 3.89 -3.99 -8.83
C SER A 103 3.57 -2.71 -8.06
N VAL A 104 4.59 -1.96 -7.68
CA VAL A 104 4.44 -0.71 -6.94
C VAL A 104 3.71 0.33 -7.79
N LEU A 105 4.00 0.42 -9.09
CA LEU A 105 3.34 1.38 -9.99
C LEU A 105 1.86 1.07 -10.18
N LEU A 106 1.47 -0.21 -10.21
CA LEU A 106 0.06 -0.62 -10.29
C LEU A 106 -0.69 -0.33 -8.98
N ASP A 107 -0.05 -0.55 -7.81
CA ASP A 107 -0.64 -0.29 -6.49
C ASP A 107 -0.72 1.21 -6.17
N ALA A 108 0.22 2.01 -6.69
CA ALA A 108 0.26 3.46 -6.53
C ALA A 108 -0.81 4.24 -7.34
N GLY A 109 -1.69 3.54 -8.05
CA GLY A 109 -2.88 4.14 -8.66
C GLY A 109 -2.70 4.59 -10.11
N ALA A 110 -2.52 3.64 -11.02
CA ALA A 110 -2.70 3.87 -12.46
C ALA A 110 -4.18 3.68 -12.85
N GLY A 111 -5.03 4.65 -12.52
CA GLY A 111 -6.39 4.69 -13.06
C GLY A 111 -7.25 5.82 -12.49
N ASP A 112 -7.78 6.65 -13.38
CA ASP A 112 -8.74 7.75 -13.09
C ASP A 112 -10.08 7.24 -12.53
N LYS A 113 -10.25 5.92 -12.42
CA LYS A 113 -11.42 5.24 -11.86
C LYS A 113 -11.00 4.47 -10.62
N TYR A 114 -11.47 4.94 -9.49
CA TYR A 114 -11.40 4.22 -8.22
C TYR A 114 -12.19 2.91 -8.33
N VAL A 115 -11.49 1.78 -8.42
CA VAL A 115 -12.08 0.45 -8.23
C VAL A 115 -11.80 0.05 -6.79
N PRO A 116 -12.81 -0.01 -5.90
CA PRO A 116 -12.56 -0.38 -4.52
C PRO A 116 -11.98 -1.80 -4.47
N LEU A 117 -10.77 -1.90 -3.91
CA LEU A 117 -10.17 -3.18 -3.54
C LEU A 117 -11.20 -3.96 -2.69
N LYS A 118 -11.39 -5.24 -2.98
CA LYS A 118 -12.43 -6.12 -2.38
C LYS A 118 -12.50 -6.04 -0.84
N TRP A 119 -11.41 -5.67 -0.18
CA TRP A 119 -11.31 -5.47 1.27
C TRP A 119 -12.19 -4.32 1.81
N ALA A 120 -12.38 -3.24 1.04
CA ALA A 120 -13.20 -2.09 1.47
C ALA A 120 -14.69 -2.44 1.58
N ARG A 121 -15.15 -3.48 0.86
CA ARG A 121 -16.55 -3.93 0.91
C ARG A 121 -16.86 -4.79 2.15
N LEU A 122 -15.84 -5.37 2.78
CA LEU A 122 -16.02 -6.19 3.99
C LEU A 122 -16.08 -5.32 5.27
N ALA A 123 -15.37 -4.18 5.30
CA ALA A 123 -15.28 -3.33 6.49
C ALA A 123 -16.44 -2.33 6.65
N LEU A 124 -17.25 -2.12 5.61
CA LEU A 124 -18.36 -1.14 5.62
C LEU A 124 -19.76 -1.76 5.77
N CYS A 125 -19.86 -3.09 5.86
CA CYS A 125 -21.14 -3.82 5.96
C CYS A 125 -21.35 -4.56 7.29
N THR A 126 -20.58 -4.24 8.34
CA THR A 126 -20.85 -4.70 9.71
C THR A 126 -20.88 -3.53 10.68
#